data_AF-Q2B302-F1
#
_entry.id   AF-Q2B302-F1
#
_cell.length_a   1.000
_cell.length_b   1.000
_cell.length_c   1.000
_cell.angle_alpha   90.00
_cell.angle_beta   90.00
_cell.angle_gamma   90.00
#
_symmetry.space_group_name_H-M   'P 1'
#
loop_
_entity.id
_entity.type
_entity.pdbx_description
1 polymer ?
#
loop_
_entity_poly.entity_id
_entity_poly.type
_entity_poly.pdbx_seq_one_letter_code
_entity_poly.pdbx_strand_id
1 'polypeptide(L)' 'MTFLINSREVVKSMVKIFIDPGHGGTDPGGAGSGLLEKNITLKIGTRVRSILLNAGSYCEDEPQRQSDGDTEAAY' A
#
# COMPACT_ATOMS: atom_id res chain seq x y z
N MET A 1 0.81 -26.51 42.16
CA MET A 1 1.65 -25.31 41.93
C MET A 1 1.57 -24.99 40.44
N THR A 2 0.51 -24.32 40.02
CA THR A 2 0.27 -24.03 38.59
C THR A 2 0.97 -22.72 38.27
N PHE A 3 2.01 -22.78 37.45
CA PHE A 3 2.63 -21.58 36.90
C PHE A 3 1.66 -20.95 35.89
N LEU A 4 1.04 -19.82 36.25
CA LEU A 4 0.42 -18.90 35.31
C LEU A 4 1.55 -18.15 34.60
N ILE A 5 1.96 -18.62 33.42
CA ILE A 5 2.63 -17.75 32.48
C ILE A 5 1.59 -16.75 31.99
N ASN A 6 1.70 -15.51 32.47
CA ASN A 6 1.08 -14.35 31.83
C ASN A 6 1.70 -14.26 30.43
N SER A 7 1.00 -14.81 29.43
CA SER A 7 1.26 -14.57 28.03
C SER A 7 1.24 -13.06 27.86
N ARG A 8 2.42 -12.44 27.75
CA ARG A 8 2.53 -11.05 27.33
C ARG A 8 1.86 -10.99 25.97
N GLU A 9 0.62 -10.51 25.95
CA GLU A 9 -0.07 -10.16 24.73
C GLU A 9 0.81 -9.09 24.09
N VAL A 10 1.60 -9.49 23.10
CA VAL A 10 2.33 -8.54 22.27
C VAL A 10 1.23 -7.80 21.55
N VAL A 11 0.87 -6.61 22.04
CA VAL A 11 -0.03 -5.70 21.34
C VAL A 11 0.65 -5.47 19.99
N LYS A 12 0.14 -6.14 18.95
CA LYS A 12 0.63 -5.96 17.59
C LYS A 12 0.29 -4.53 17.22
N SER A 13 1.23 -3.61 17.37
CA SER A 13 1.01 -2.22 17.02
C SER A 13 0.72 -2.17 15.52
N MET A 14 -0.49 -1.75 15.15
CA MET A 14 -0.83 -1.55 13.75
C MET A 14 0.00 -0.40 13.20
N VAL A 15 0.77 -0.66 12.14
CA VAL A 15 1.58 0.34 11.47
C VAL A 15 0.77 0.87 10.28
N LYS A 16 0.60 2.19 10.23
CA LYS A 16 -0.03 2.85 9.08
C LYS A 16 1.04 3.09 8.01
N ILE A 17 0.84 2.54 6.81
CA ILE A 17 1.82 2.61 5.71
C ILE A 17 1.16 3.24 4.49
N PHE A 18 1.55 4.45 4.13
CA PHE A 18 1.05 5.09 2.91
C PHE A 18 1.92 4.64 1.73
N ILE A 19 1.27 4.19 0.65
CA ILE A 19 1.90 3.86 -0.62
C ILE A 19 1.39 4.88 -1.62
N ASP A 20 2.31 5.60 -2.25
CA ASP A 20 2.01 6.61 -3.25
C ASP A 20 2.57 6.18 -4.61
N PRO A 21 1.79 5.51 -5.47
CA PRO A 21 2.22 5.13 -6.79
C PRO A 21 2.28 6.39 -7.68
N GLY A 22 3.49 6.92 -7.89
CA GLY A 22 3.71 8.15 -8.65
C GLY A 22 3.11 8.14 -10.05
N HIS A 23 2.82 9.36 -10.54
CA HIS A 23 2.11 9.64 -11.79
C HIS A 23 0.71 9.00 -11.86
N GLY A 24 -0.01 9.21 -12.97
CA GLY A 24 -1.37 8.70 -13.14
C GLY A 24 -2.16 9.57 -14.11
N GLY A 25 -3.17 8.96 -14.74
CA GLY A 25 -4.08 9.67 -15.64
C GLY A 25 -3.35 10.27 -16.83
N THR A 26 -3.44 11.58 -16.95
CA THR A 26 -2.87 12.39 -18.02
C THR A 26 -1.36 12.55 -17.89
N ASP A 27 -0.79 12.37 -16.70
CA ASP A 27 0.66 12.35 -16.49
C ASP A 27 1.21 10.91 -16.60
N PRO A 28 1.90 10.55 -17.71
CA PRO A 28 2.49 9.23 -17.87
C PRO A 28 3.76 9.01 -17.03
N GLY A 29 4.39 10.09 -16.56
CA GLY A 29 5.76 10.07 -16.07
C GLY A 29 6.78 9.71 -17.14
N GLY A 30 7.86 9.04 -16.74
CA GLY A 30 8.88 8.52 -17.65
C GLY A 30 8.32 7.50 -18.66
N ALA A 31 8.77 7.60 -19.92
CA ALA A 31 8.39 6.68 -20.98
C ALA A 31 9.63 6.16 -21.73
N GLY A 32 9.63 4.86 -22.03
CA GLY A 32 10.73 4.23 -22.77
C GLY A 32 10.50 2.74 -22.98
N SER A 33 11.02 2.18 -24.07
CA SER A 33 10.91 0.74 -24.39
C SER A 33 9.47 0.20 -24.39
N GLY A 34 8.48 1.04 -24.73
CA GLY A 34 7.06 0.68 -24.70
C GLY A 34 6.44 0.63 -23.30
N LEU A 35 7.14 1.11 -22.28
CA LEU A 35 6.68 1.17 -20.89
C LEU A 35 6.39 2.61 -20.47
N LEU A 36 5.43 2.77 -19.57
CA LEU A 36 5.07 4.02 -18.91
C LEU A 36 5.28 3.86 -17.40
N GLU A 37 5.92 4.84 -16.78
CA GLU A 37 6.20 4.85 -15.35
C GLU A 37 4.94 4.63 -14.52
N LYS A 38 3.87 5.38 -14.81
CA LYS A 38 2.58 5.28 -14.12
C LYS A 38 2.00 3.86 -14.03
N ASN A 39 2.24 3.04 -15.05
CA ASN A 39 1.75 1.66 -15.12
C ASN A 39 2.57 0.74 -14.22
N ILE A 40 3.88 0.97 -14.18
CA ILE A 40 4.81 0.20 -13.35
C ILE A 40 4.62 0.56 -11.88
N THR A 41 4.57 1.85 -11.55
CA THR A 41 4.38 2.34 -10.19
C THR A 41 3.06 1.84 -9.61
N LEU A 42 1.94 1.95 -10.35
CA LEU A 42 0.64 1.44 -9.92
C LEU A 42 0.67 -0.07 -9.63
N LYS A 43 1.29 -0.85 -10.54
CA LYS A 43 1.40 -2.31 -10.38
C LYS A 43 2.26 -2.70 -9.17
N ILE A 44 3.33 -1.97 -8.92
CA ILE A 44 4.19 -2.20 -7.74
C ILE A 44 3.43 -1.83 -6.46
N GLY A 45 2.83 -0.64 -6.41
CA GLY A 45 2.13 -0.15 -5.23
C GLY A 45 0.96 -1.05 -4.81
N THR A 46 0.12 -1.46 -5.77
CA THR A 46 -0.97 -2.41 -5.51
C THR A 46 -0.46 -3.77 -5.02
N ARG A 47 0.67 -4.25 -5.54
CA ARG A 47 1.27 -5.52 -5.08
C ARG A 47 1.83 -5.40 -3.66
N VAL A 48 2.53 -4.32 -3.35
CA VAL A 48 3.05 -4.04 -2.00
C VAL A 48 1.90 -3.95 -0.99
N ARG A 49 0.83 -3.22 -1.34
CA ARG A 49 -0.41 -3.15 -0.55
C ARG A 49 -0.94 -4.54 -0.21
N SER A 50 -1.10 -5.43 -1.20
CA SER A 50 -1.57 -6.80 -0.96
C SER A 50 -0.65 -7.59 -0.02
N ILE A 51 0.66 -7.42 -0.14
CA ILE A 51 1.63 -8.10 0.73
C ILE A 51 1.50 -7.60 2.18
N LEU A 52 1.38 -6.28 2.37
CA LEU A 52 1.26 -5.67 3.71
C LEU A 52 -0.06 -6.01 4.40
N LEU A 53 -1.17 -6.06 3.65
CA LEU A 53 -2.46 -6.55 4.15
C LEU A 53 -2.36 -8.01 4.61
N ASN A 54 -1.73 -8.88 3.80
CA ASN A 54 -1.57 -10.30 4.14
C ASN A 54 -0.63 -10.53 5.34
N ALA A 55 0.34 -9.63 5.57
CA ALA A 55 1.19 -9.67 6.76
C ALA A 55 0.48 -9.20 8.05
N GLY A 56 -0.75 -8.69 7.92
CA GLY A 56 -1.58 -8.19 9.03
C GLY A 56 -0.96 -7.01 9.78
N SER A 57 -0.08 -6.25 9.12
CA SER A 57 0.64 -5.11 9.74
C SER A 57 0.08 -3.76 9.30
N TYR A 58 -0.97 -3.76 8.48
CA TYR A 58 -1.42 -2.60 7.73
C TYR A 58 -2.93 -2.39 7.86
N CYS A 59 -3.35 -1.17 8.21
CA CYS A 59 -4.73 -0.68 8.12
C CYS A 59 -4.80 0.39 7.04
N GLU A 60 -5.79 0.28 6.17
CA GLU A 60 -6.15 1.36 5.25
C GLU A 60 -7.21 2.23 5.93
N ASP A 61 -6.85 3.47 6.26
CA ASP A 61 -7.83 4.47 6.69
C ASP A 61 -8.19 5.42 5.54
N GLU A 62 -7.35 5.50 4.49
CA GLU A 62 -7.53 6.41 3.35
C GLU A 62 -7.42 5.64 2.02
N PRO A 63 -8.25 5.97 1.01
CA PRO A 63 -8.23 5.31 -0.28
C PRO A 63 -6.93 5.63 -1.05
N GLN A 64 -6.19 4.59 -1.43
CA GLN A 64 -4.99 4.71 -2.28
C GLN A 64 -5.36 4.64 -3.77
N ARG A 65 -4.48 5.18 -4.63
CA ARG A 65 -4.65 5.10 -6.09
C ARG A 65 -4.69 3.63 -6.54
N GLN A 66 -5.89 3.16 -6.93
CA GLN A 66 -6.14 1.79 -7.39
C GLN A 66 -6.34 1.69 -8.91
N SER A 67 -6.34 2.83 -9.60
CA SER A 67 -6.59 2.95 -11.03
C SER A 67 -5.69 3.99 -11.68
N ASP A 68 -5.68 4.02 -13.02
CA ASP A 68 -4.93 4.98 -13.82
C ASP A 68 -5.66 6.35 -13.93
N GLY A 69 -6.13 6.88 -12.79
CA GLY A 69 -6.71 8.21 -12.73
C GLY A 69 -5.65 9.27 -12.48
N ASP A 70 -5.89 10.49 -12.98
CA ASP A 70 -5.24 11.68 -12.45
C ASP A 70 -5.57 11.74 -10.96
N THR A 71 -4.61 12.10 -10.11
CA THR A 71 -4.85 12.25 -8.66
C THR A 71 -5.71 13.49 -8.38
N GLU A 72 -6.93 13.52 -8.92
CA GLU A 72 -8.02 14.27 -8.34
C GLU A 72 -8.64 13.36 -7.29
N ALA A 73 -8.15 13.52 -6.06
CA ALA A 73 -8.73 13.03 -4.81
C ALA A 73 -9.50 11.71 -4.94
N ALA A 74 -8.85 10.61 -4.56
CA ALA A 74 -9.58 9.54 -3.90
C ALA A 74 -10.19 10.14 -2.61
N TYR A 75 -11.41 10.65 -2.73
CA TYR A 75 -12.45 10.53 -1.73
C TYR A 75 -13.31 9.33 -2.11
#